data_AF-A0A7X6MX83-F1
#
_entry.id   AF-A0A7X6MX83-F1
#
_cell.length_a   1.000
_cell.length_b   1.000
_cell.length_c   1.000
_cell.angle_alpha   90.00
_cell.angle_beta   90.00
_cell.angle_gamma   90.00
#
_symmetry.space_group_name_H-M   'P 1'
#
loop_
_entity.id
_entity.type
_entity.pdbx_description
1 polymer ?
#
loop_
_entity_poly.entity_id
_entity_poly.type
_entity_poly.pdbx_seq_one_letter_code
_entity_poly.pdbx_strand_id
1 'polypeptide(L)'
;MFYRKNPLYHDLKQRICFYDNYLEIFSKRGKITHEYTEFRGLLEDRKGLYLILGRNTALAIDKKVCDDELYQFIRSVAVHPFSRLKRF
;
A
#
# COMPACT_ATOMS: atom_id res chain seq x y z
N MET A 1 -18.52 3.16 9.95
CA MET A 1 -18.39 3.74 8.60
C MET A 1 -18.47 5.27 8.75
N PHE A 2 -17.37 5.96 9.09
CA PHE A 2 -17.42 7.41 9.43
C PHE A 2 -16.21 8.23 8.97
N TYR A 3 -15.50 7.80 7.92
CA TYR A 3 -14.41 8.60 7.32
C TYR A 3 -14.86 9.57 6.22
N ARG A 4 -16.14 9.54 5.80
CA ARG A 4 -16.63 10.31 4.64
C ARG A 4 -17.09 11.74 4.94
N LYS A 5 -17.19 12.17 6.21
CA LYS A 5 -17.82 13.45 6.58
C LYS A 5 -16.89 14.50 7.19
N ASN A 6 -15.59 14.24 7.30
CA ASN A 6 -14.66 15.24 7.84
C ASN A 6 -13.96 16.00 6.70
N PRO A 7 -14.19 17.32 6.54
CA PRO A 7 -13.61 18.15 5.47
C PRO A 7 -12.08 18.12 5.45
N LEU A 8 -11.43 17.88 6.59
CA LEU A 8 -9.97 17.76 6.71
C LEU A 8 -9.41 16.47 6.06
N TYR A 9 -10.25 15.45 5.84
CA TYR A 9 -9.87 14.18 5.23
C TYR A 9 -10.17 14.15 3.72
N HIS A 10 -10.79 15.20 3.17
CA HIS A 10 -11.02 15.32 1.73
C HIS A 10 -9.70 15.44 0.95
N ASP A 11 -8.64 15.93 1.61
CA ASP A 11 -7.27 16.01 1.07
C ASP A 11 -6.48 14.69 1.21
N LEU A 12 -7.02 13.71 1.95
CA LEU A 12 -6.45 12.37 2.13
C LEU A 12 -6.95 11.36 1.10
N LYS A 13 -7.77 11.78 0.13
CA LYS A 13 -8.08 10.94 -1.03
C LYS A 13 -6.80 10.72 -1.82
N GLN A 14 -6.21 9.56 -1.63
CA GLN A 14 -5.07 9.07 -2.38
C GLN A 14 -5.54 8.06 -3.41
N ARG A 15 -5.05 8.17 -4.65
CA ARG A 15 -5.19 7.14 -5.66
C ARG A 15 -3.87 6.38 -5.72
N ILE A 16 -3.94 5.07 -5.54
CA ILE A 16 -2.77 4.19 -5.60
C ILE A 16 -2.89 3.44 -6.93
N CYS A 17 -1.83 3.50 -7.74
CA CYS A 17 -1.72 2.76 -8.98
C CYS A 17 -0.56 1.77 -8.85
N PHE A 18 -0.83 0.49 -9.12
CA PHE A 18 0.17 -0.57 -9.10
C PHE A 18 0.59 -0.87 -10.54
N TYR A 19 1.90 -0.90 -10.77
CA TYR A 19 2.54 -1.27 -12.04
C TYR A 19 3.45 -2.48 -11.80
N ASP A 20 4.09 -2.99 -12.86
CA ASP A 20 4.90 -4.21 -12.79
C ASP A 20 6.06 -4.13 -11.79
N ASN A 21 6.74 -2.98 -11.70
CA ASN A 21 7.97 -2.83 -10.91
C ASN A 21 7.89 -1.76 -9.80
N TYR A 22 6.83 -0.96 -9.80
CA TYR A 22 6.67 0.17 -8.89
C TYR A 22 5.20 0.46 -8.64
N LEU A 23 4.94 1.26 -7.61
CA LEU A 23 3.62 1.84 -7.36
C LEU A 23 3.71 3.36 -7.34
N GLU A 24 2.60 4.01 -7.67
CA GLU A 24 2.46 5.45 -7.60
C GLU A 24 1.30 5.83 -6.67
N ILE A 25 1.56 6.79 -5.80
CA ILE A 25 0.59 7.39 -4.89
C ILE A 25 0.33 8.80 -5.38
N PHE A 26 -0.88 9.03 -5.85
CA PHE A 26 -1.37 10.34 -6.25
C PHE A 26 -2.19 10.94 -5.12
N SER A 27 -1.81 12.14 -4.69
CA SER A 27 -2.57 12.96 -3.76
C SER A 27 -2.72 14.37 -4.32
N LYS A 28 -3.50 15.21 -3.65
CA LYS A 28 -3.55 16.64 -3.99
C LYS A 28 -2.21 17.36 -3.85
N ARG A 29 -1.27 16.81 -3.06
CA ARG A 29 0.08 17.36 -2.86
C ARG A 29 1.08 16.93 -3.94
N GLY A 30 0.66 16.08 -4.87
CA GLY A 30 1.50 15.57 -5.95
C GLY A 30 1.55 14.05 -5.99
N LYS A 31 2.51 13.56 -6.80
CA LYS A 31 2.76 12.14 -7.05
C LYS A 31 4.02 11.69 -6.34
N ILE A 32 3.95 10.54 -5.67
CA ILE A 32 5.09 9.86 -5.10
C ILE A 32 5.19 8.48 -5.75
N THR A 33 6.38 8.12 -6.22
CA THR A 33 6.66 6.81 -6.81
C THR A 33 7.51 6.01 -5.82
N HIS A 34 7.14 4.75 -5.58
CA HIS A 34 7.90 3.82 -4.76
C HIS A 34 8.21 2.56 -5.56
N GLU A 35 9.47 2.11 -5.53
CA GLU A 35 9.82 0.80 -6.03
C GLU A 35 9.38 -0.29 -5.05
N TYR A 36 9.06 -1.48 -5.56
CA TYR A 36 8.75 -2.61 -4.69
C TYR A 36 9.94 -3.09 -3.85
N THR A 37 11.16 -2.71 -4.22
CA THR A 37 12.39 -2.91 -3.41
C THR A 37 12.34 -2.16 -2.07
N GLU A 38 11.54 -1.10 -1.97
CA GLU A 38 11.34 -0.32 -0.76
C GLU A 38 10.35 -0.96 0.22
N PHE A 39 9.68 -2.05 -0.18
CA PHE A 39 8.70 -2.73 0.64
C PHE A 39 9.36 -3.36 1.87
N ARG A 40 8.91 -2.96 3.07
CA ARG A 40 9.44 -3.42 4.35
C ARG A 40 8.56 -4.44 5.04
N GLY A 41 7.28 -4.46 4.75
CA GLY A 41 6.36 -5.40 5.38
C GLY A 41 4.90 -5.16 5.04
N LEU A 42 4.12 -6.22 5.21
CA LEU A 42 2.67 -6.22 5.10
C LEU A 42 2.10 -6.54 6.48
N LEU A 43 1.27 -5.64 7.00
CA LEU A 43 0.43 -5.93 8.16
C LEU A 43 -1.01 -6.11 7.69
N GLU A 44 -1.72 -7.07 8.27
CA GLU A 44 -3.08 -7.39 7.88
C GLU A 44 -3.94 -7.51 9.13
N ASP A 45 -5.11 -6.88 9.12
CA ASP A 45 -6.12 -7.06 10.15
C ASP A 45 -7.46 -7.51 9.53
N ARG A 46 -8.54 -7.53 10.33
CA ARG A 46 -9.86 -7.94 9.84
C ARG A 46 -10.48 -6.96 8.84
N LYS A 47 -9.99 -5.72 8.75
CA LYS A 47 -10.59 -4.63 7.99
C LYS A 47 -9.74 -4.16 6.82
N GLY A 48 -8.42 -4.36 6.85
CA GLY A 48 -7.52 -3.77 5.89
C GLY A 48 -6.17 -4.45 5.77
N LEU A 49 -5.43 -3.96 4.80
CA LEU A 49 -4.04 -4.26 4.50
C LEU A 49 -3.22 -2.99 4.67
N TYR A 50 -2.08 -3.12 5.31
CA TYR A 50 -1.18 -2.01 5.59
C TYR A 50 0.19 -2.32 5.01
N LEU A 51 0.54 -1.65 3.92
CA LEU A 51 1.81 -1.81 3.22
C LEU A 51 2.81 -0.80 3.79
N ILE A 52 3.95 -1.27 4.29
CA ILE A 52 5.02 -0.42 4.81
C ILE A 52 6.07 -0.24 3.71
N LEU A 53 6.28 1.01 3.29
CA LEU A 53 7.20 1.40 2.22
C LEU A 53 8.28 2.34 2.80
N GLY A 54 9.54 2.02 2.54
CA GLY A 54 10.66 2.84 2.99
C GLY A 54 10.70 2.98 4.52
N ARG A 55 11.11 4.16 5.02
CA ARG A 55 11.17 4.43 6.47
C ARG A 55 9.91 5.10 7.03
N ASN A 56 9.19 5.87 6.22
CA ASN A 56 8.17 6.81 6.71
C ASN A 56 6.82 6.72 5.97
N THR A 57 6.64 5.76 5.05
CA THR A 57 5.40 5.66 4.26
C THR A 57 4.66 4.38 4.62
N ALA A 58 3.37 4.52 4.93
CA ALA A 58 2.46 3.39 5.12
C ALA A 58 1.19 3.61 4.29
N LEU A 59 0.79 2.62 3.50
CA LEU A 59 -0.45 2.63 2.73
C LEU A 59 -1.49 1.77 3.41
N ALA A 60 -2.66 2.32 3.67
CA ALA A 60 -3.80 1.59 4.19
C ALA A 60 -4.80 1.31 3.06
N ILE A 61 -5.09 0.05 2.82
CA ILE A 61 -6.04 -0.42 1.81
C ILE A 61 -7.17 -1.15 2.54
N ASP A 62 -8.40 -0.68 2.38
CA ASP A 62 -9.58 -1.33 2.96
C ASP A 62 -9.86 -2.62 2.17
N LYS A 63 -10.04 -3.74 2.86
CA LYS A 63 -10.33 -5.03 2.21
C LYS A 63 -11.63 -5.00 1.41
N LYS A 64 -12.55 -4.08 1.72
CA LYS A 64 -13.81 -3.91 0.97
C LYS A 64 -13.63 -3.39 -0.45
N VAL A 65 -12.50 -2.74 -0.74
CA VAL A 65 -12.16 -2.23 -2.08
C VAL A 65 -11.01 -3.03 -2.71
N CYS A 66 -10.52 -4.06 -2.02
CA CYS A 66 -9.48 -4.95 -2.49
C CYS A 66 -10.17 -6.18 -3.07
N ASP A 67 -10.18 -6.31 -4.40
CA ASP A 67 -10.57 -7.56 -5.04
C ASP A 67 -9.50 -8.65 -4.84
N ASP A 68 -9.85 -9.88 -5.17
CA ASP A 68 -8.95 -11.03 -4.97
C ASP A 68 -7.67 -10.89 -5.80
N GLU A 69 -7.74 -10.29 -6.99
CA GLU A 69 -6.58 -10.07 -7.86
C GLU A 69 -5.58 -9.11 -7.21
N LEU A 70 -6.07 -7.95 -6.75
CA LEU A 70 -5.25 -6.97 -6.04
C LEU A 70 -4.71 -7.52 -4.72
N TYR A 71 -5.50 -8.32 -3.99
CA TYR A 71 -5.05 -8.98 -2.78
C TYR A 71 -3.88 -9.92 -3.04
N GLN A 72 -3.99 -10.80 -4.05
CA GLN A 72 -2.92 -11.72 -4.42
C GLN A 72 -1.68 -10.97 -4.91
N PHE A 73 -1.87 -9.89 -5.68
CA PHE A 73 -0.78 -9.01 -6.12
C PHE A 73 -0.04 -8.39 -4.93
N ILE A 74 -0.74 -7.79 -3.97
CA ILE A 74 -0.12 -7.18 -2.79
C ILE A 74 0.68 -8.23 -2.00
N ARG A 75 0.15 -9.46 -1.86
CA ARG A 75 0.86 -10.55 -1.18
C ARG A 75 2.09 -11.01 -1.95
N SER A 76 2.04 -11.11 -3.29
CA SER A 76 3.19 -11.54 -4.08
C SER A 76 4.35 -10.54 -3.99
N VAL A 77 4.04 -9.25 -4.07
CA VAL A 77 4.99 -8.16 -3.90
C VAL A 77 5.56 -8.13 -2.48
N ALA A 78 4.73 -8.36 -1.46
CA ALA A 78 5.16 -8.37 -0.06
C ALA A 78 6.08 -9.53 0.31
N VAL A 79 5.96 -10.68 -0.36
CA VAL A 79 6.80 -11.87 -0.13
C VAL A 79 8.17 -11.75 -0.83
N HIS A 80 8.24 -11.02 -1.94
CA HIS A 80 9.46 -10.84 -2.73
C HIS A 80 10.67 -10.20 -2.01
N PRO A 81 10.53 -9.23 -1.08
CA PRO A 81 11.68 -8.71 -0.33
C PRO A 81 12.20 -9.70 0.71
N PHE A 82 11.37 -10.59 1.25
CA PHE A 82 11.79 -11.57 2.26
C PHE A 82 12.52 -12.78 1.67
N SER A 83 12.29 -13.13 0.41
CA SER A 83 13.06 -14.19 -0.27
C SER A 83 14.50 -13.78 -0.61
N ARG A 84 14.88 -12.50 -0.43
CA ARG A 84 16.28 -12.02 -0.51
C ARG A 84 16.99 -11.89 0.85
N LEU A 85 16.28 -12.04 1.97
CA LEU A 85 16.93 -12.18 3.28
C LEU A 85 17.48 -13.61 3.40
N LYS A 86 18.69 -13.80 2.87
CA LYS A 86 19.50 -14.99 3.14
C LYS A 86 19.52 -15.26 4.64
N ARG A 87 19.13 -16.49 4.98
CA ARG A 87 19.38 -17.13 6.28
C ARG A 87 20.84 -16.89 6.66
N PHE A 88 21.06 -16.24 7.79
CA PHE A 88 22.33 -16.32 8.54
C PHE A 88 22.22 -17.48 9.52
#